data_AF-A0A953NTC6-F1
#
_entry.id   AF-A0A953NTC6-F1
#
_cell.length_a   1.000
_cell.length_b   1.000
_cell.length_c   1.000
_cell.angle_alpha   90.00
_cell.angle_beta   90.00
_cell.angle_gamma   90.00
#
_symmetry.space_group_name_H-M   'P 1'
#
loop_
_entity.id
_entity.type
_entity.pdbx_description
1 polymer ?
#
loop_
_entity_poly.entity_id
_entity_poly.type
_entity_poly.pdbx_seq_one_letter_code
_entity_poly.pdbx_strand_id
1 'polypeptide(L)'
;MSIVSAPKLPSERNFGFMLAAALAIVGIRGIFKHWNGIACGACLTAGGLCGLLSLIHPQLLAPLNKAWFYLGKGIGKIVSPVVLGIIFLGILTPVSIVTRLFGRDELRLKRRAVNSYWIDRATPMVTEQSFRNQF
;
A
#
# COMPACT_ATOMS: atom_id res chain seq x y z
N MET A 1 -5.05 27.74 -8.91
CA MET A 1 -5.89 26.84 -9.74
C MET A 1 -5.17 25.50 -9.78
N SER A 2 -5.67 24.48 -9.08
CA SER A 2 -4.91 23.28 -8.71
C SER A 2 -4.57 22.37 -9.90
N ILE A 3 -3.28 22.12 -10.06
CA ILE A 3 -2.67 21.03 -10.83
C ILE A 3 -3.02 19.69 -10.17
N VAL A 4 -4.23 19.17 -10.39
CA VAL A 4 -4.52 17.74 -10.19
C VAL A 4 -4.20 17.06 -11.52
N SER A 5 -2.95 16.63 -11.67
CA SER A 5 -2.54 15.82 -12.82
C SER A 5 -3.35 14.52 -12.85
N ALA A 6 -3.93 14.19 -14.01
CA ALA A 6 -4.64 12.93 -14.20
C ALA A 6 -3.75 11.75 -13.79
N PRO A 7 -4.32 10.70 -13.15
CA PRO A 7 -3.55 9.53 -12.73
C PRO A 7 -2.83 8.92 -13.93
N LYS A 8 -1.49 8.85 -13.86
CA LYS A 8 -0.65 8.26 -14.90
C LYS A 8 -0.93 6.76 -14.95
N LEU A 9 -1.57 6.31 -16.03
CA LEU A 9 -1.82 4.89 -16.25
C LEU A 9 -0.48 4.13 -16.43
N PRO A 10 -0.41 2.86 -16.01
CA PRO A 10 0.77 2.03 -16.25
C PRO A 10 1.03 1.93 -17.76
N SER A 11 2.30 1.82 -18.15
CA SER A 11 2.66 1.60 -19.55
C SER A 11 2.08 0.28 -20.06
N GLU A 12 1.33 0.33 -21.16
CA GLU A 12 0.65 -0.82 -21.77
C GLU A 12 1.61 -1.97 -22.10
N ARG A 13 2.83 -1.64 -22.51
CA ARG A 13 3.89 -2.63 -22.80
C ARG A 13 4.34 -3.39 -21.56
N ASN A 14 4.54 -2.66 -20.45
CA ASN A 14 4.97 -3.26 -19.20
C ASN A 14 3.87 -4.16 -18.62
N PHE A 15 2.61 -3.74 -18.76
CA PHE A 15 1.46 -4.58 -18.38
C PHE A 15 1.42 -5.87 -19.21
N GLY A 16 1.62 -5.78 -20.53
CA GLY A 16 1.68 -6.96 -21.41
C GLY A 16 2.78 -7.95 -21.03
N PHE A 17 4.00 -7.46 -20.73
CA PHE A 17 5.09 -8.32 -20.25
C PHE A 17 4.81 -8.92 -18.87
N MET A 18 4.22 -8.14 -17.95
CA MET A 18 3.82 -8.64 -16.63
C MET A 18 2.79 -9.77 -16.77
N LEU A 19 1.79 -9.61 -17.63
CA LEU A 19 0.76 -10.62 -17.87
C LEU A 19 1.34 -11.88 -18.53
N ALA A 20 2.22 -11.71 -19.52
CA ALA A 20 2.92 -12.82 -20.17
C ALA A 20 3.78 -13.61 -19.16
N ALA A 21 4.53 -12.92 -18.31
CA ALA A 21 5.35 -13.55 -17.27
C ALA A 21 4.48 -14.27 -16.22
N ALA A 22 3.37 -13.65 -15.78
CA ALA A 22 2.44 -14.28 -14.84
C ALA A 22 1.84 -15.57 -15.40
N LEU A 23 1.37 -15.55 -16.66
CA LEU A 23 0.83 -16.73 -17.34
C LEU A 23 1.89 -17.81 -17.57
N ALA A 24 3.13 -17.42 -17.89
CA ALA A 24 4.24 -18.35 -18.03
C ALA A 24 4.55 -19.06 -16.69
N ILE A 25 4.62 -18.33 -15.59
CA ILE A 25 4.84 -18.90 -14.25
C ILE A 25 3.70 -19.85 -13.88
N VAL A 26 2.45 -19.47 -14.13
CA VAL A 26 1.28 -20.33 -13.85
C VAL A 26 1.30 -21.59 -14.72
N GLY A 27 1.59 -21.46 -16.02
CA GLY A 27 1.70 -22.59 -16.94
C GLY A 27 2.82 -23.55 -16.56
N ILE A 28 4.02 -23.04 -16.29
CA ILE A 28 5.18 -23.84 -15.84
C ILE A 28 4.85 -24.55 -14.53
N ARG A 29 4.30 -23.85 -13.54
CA ARG A 29 3.91 -24.46 -12.26
C ARG A 29 2.80 -25.49 -12.41
N GLY A 30 1.88 -25.31 -13.36
CA GLY A 30 0.86 -26.29 -13.72
C GLY A 30 1.45 -27.58 -14.25
N ILE A 31 2.51 -27.49 -15.07
CA ILE A 31 3.25 -28.66 -15.59
C ILE A 31 3.89 -29.44 -14.43
N PHE A 32 4.57 -28.75 -13.51
CA PHE A 32 5.17 -29.40 -12.33
C PHE A 32 4.17 -30.05 -11.39
N LYS A 33 2.92 -29.56 -11.37
CA LYS A 33 1.85 -30.09 -10.52
C LYS A 33 0.95 -31.12 -11.24
N HIS A 34 1.34 -31.58 -12.44
CA HIS A 34 0.59 -32.50 -13.29
C HIS A 34 -0.87 -32.07 -13.53
N TRP A 35 -1.10 -30.78 -13.76
CA TRP A 35 -2.42 -30.30 -14.18
C TRP A 35 -2.75 -30.74 -15.61
N ASN A 36 -4.03 -30.63 -16.01
CA ASN A 36 -4.46 -30.98 -17.37
C ASN A 36 -3.52 -30.34 -18.41
N GLY A 37 -2.95 -31.17 -19.30
CA GLY A 37 -1.99 -30.70 -20.31
C GLY A 37 -2.55 -29.60 -21.22
N ILE A 38 -3.86 -29.65 -21.48
CA ILE A 38 -4.59 -28.63 -22.23
C ILE A 38 -4.58 -27.28 -21.49
N ALA A 39 -4.81 -27.28 -20.18
CA ALA A 39 -4.82 -26.05 -19.38
C ALA A 39 -3.43 -25.40 -19.30
N CYS A 40 -2.39 -26.23 -19.17
CA CYS A 40 -1.00 -25.76 -19.15
C CYS A 40 -0.59 -25.19 -20.52
N GLY A 41 -0.91 -25.91 -21.61
CA GLY A 41 -0.67 -25.46 -22.98
C GLY A 41 -1.39 -24.15 -23.29
N ALA A 42 -2.66 -24.03 -22.90
CA ALA A 42 -3.44 -22.80 -23.07
C ALA A 42 -2.85 -21.60 -22.32
N CYS A 43 -2.35 -21.80 -21.09
CA CYS A 43 -1.71 -20.72 -20.34
C CYS A 43 -0.41 -20.24 -21.01
N LEU A 44 0.42 -21.17 -21.50
CA LEU A 44 1.67 -20.83 -22.17
C LEU A 44 1.45 -20.16 -23.53
N THR A 45 0.50 -20.65 -24.34
CA THR A 45 0.17 -20.04 -25.62
C THR A 45 -0.45 -18.65 -25.42
N ALA A 46 -1.36 -18.49 -24.46
CA ALA A 46 -1.94 -17.18 -24.12
C ALA A 46 -0.86 -16.20 -23.62
N GLY A 47 0.09 -16.67 -22.80
CA GLY A 47 1.21 -15.86 -22.32
C GLY A 47 2.12 -15.40 -23.47
N GLY A 48 2.49 -16.32 -24.37
CA GLY A 48 3.28 -16.01 -25.57
C GLY A 48 2.58 -15.03 -26.51
N LEU A 49 1.27 -15.22 -26.72
CA LEU A 49 0.45 -14.32 -27.52
C LEU A 49 0.41 -12.91 -26.90
N CYS A 50 0.18 -12.80 -25.59
CA CYS A 50 0.18 -11.51 -24.89
C CYS A 50 1.55 -10.81 -24.97
N GLY A 51 2.65 -11.56 -24.85
CA GLY A 51 4.01 -11.02 -25.01
C GLY A 51 4.27 -10.49 -26.43
N LEU A 52 3.85 -11.24 -27.45
CA LEU A 52 3.97 -10.81 -28.85
C LEU A 52 3.09 -9.59 -29.16
N LEU A 53 1.84 -9.55 -28.70
CA LEU A 53 0.97 -8.38 -28.86
C LEU A 53 1.54 -7.15 -28.14
N SER A 54 2.20 -7.32 -26.99
CA SER A 54 2.86 -6.23 -26.29
C SER A 54 3.95 -5.54 -27.13
N LEU A 55 4.67 -6.31 -27.95
CA LEU A 55 5.70 -5.81 -28.87
C LEU A 55 5.12 -5.12 -30.10
N ILE A 56 4.11 -5.74 -30.73
CA ILE A 56 3.60 -5.31 -32.05
C ILE A 56 2.56 -4.20 -31.89
N HIS A 57 1.59 -4.36 -30.99
CA HIS A 57 0.47 -3.43 -30.86
C HIS A 57 -0.07 -3.34 -29.43
N PRO A 58 0.64 -2.65 -28.52
CA PRO A 58 0.27 -2.58 -27.11
C PRO A 58 -1.07 -1.86 -26.85
N GLN A 59 -1.57 -1.09 -27.81
CA GLN A 59 -2.85 -0.38 -27.68
C GLN A 59 -4.05 -1.34 -27.57
N LEU A 60 -3.94 -2.58 -28.09
CA LEU A 60 -4.98 -3.60 -27.94
C LEU A 60 -5.14 -4.07 -26.48
N LEU A 61 -4.08 -3.96 -25.67
CA LEU A 61 -4.09 -4.30 -24.26
C LEU A 61 -4.55 -3.13 -23.37
N ALA A 62 -4.74 -1.93 -23.93
CA ALA A 62 -5.18 -0.74 -23.21
C ALA A 62 -6.50 -0.89 -22.41
N PRO A 63 -7.59 -1.48 -22.96
CA PRO A 63 -8.81 -1.67 -22.16
C PRO A 63 -8.58 -2.64 -20.99
N LEU A 64 -7.74 -3.67 -21.19
CA LEU A 64 -7.42 -4.65 -20.17
C LEU A 64 -6.54 -4.06 -19.06
N ASN A 65 -5.52 -3.28 -19.42
CA ASN A 65 -4.67 -2.57 -18.44
C ASN A 65 -5.49 -1.57 -17.61
N LYS A 66 -6.41 -0.82 -18.24
CA LYS A 66 -7.32 0.07 -17.52
C LYS A 66 -8.20 -0.71 -16.53
N ALA A 67 -8.81 -1.81 -16.97
CA ALA A 67 -9.61 -2.65 -16.08
C ALA A 67 -8.79 -3.18 -14.90
N TRP A 68 -7.58 -3.69 -15.17
CA TRP A 68 -6.65 -4.15 -14.14
C TRP A 68 -6.27 -3.04 -13.16
N PHE A 69 -6.01 -1.83 -13.66
CA PHE A 69 -5.70 -0.67 -12.84
C PHE A 69 -6.85 -0.29 -11.90
N TYR A 70 -8.09 -0.24 -12.40
CA TYR A 70 -9.25 0.05 -11.57
C TYR A 70 -9.53 -1.05 -10.53
N LEU A 71 -9.32 -2.32 -10.89
CA LEU A 71 -9.38 -3.43 -9.94
C LEU A 71 -8.35 -3.27 -8.83
N GLY A 72 -7.09 -2.99 -9.19
CA GLY A 72 -6.02 -2.74 -8.22
C GLY A 72 -6.33 -1.56 -7.31
N LYS A 73 -6.90 -0.47 -7.85
CA LYS A 73 -7.36 0.69 -7.07
C LYS A 73 -8.47 0.32 -6.10
N GLY A 74 -9.44 -0.49 -6.53
CA GLY A 74 -10.53 -0.98 -5.69
C GLY A 74 -10.02 -1.85 -4.54
N ILE A 75 -9.12 -2.79 -4.84
CA ILE A 75 -8.46 -3.64 -3.83
C ILE A 75 -7.68 -2.76 -2.86
N GLY A 76 -6.87 -1.82 -3.35
CA GLY A 76 -6.08 -0.91 -2.51
C GLY A 76 -6.93 -0.09 -1.55
N LYS A 77 -8.13 0.34 -1.98
CA LYS A 77 -9.08 1.06 -1.12
C LYS A 77 -9.57 0.21 0.07
N ILE A 78 -9.62 -1.11 -0.06
CA ILE A 78 -10.03 -2.03 1.00
C ILE A 78 -8.81 -2.47 1.82
N VAL A 79 -7.70 -2.81 1.17
CA VAL A 79 -6.48 -3.27 1.83
C VAL A 79 -5.88 -2.19 2.71
N SER A 80 -5.86 -0.93 2.28
CA SER A 80 -5.30 0.18 3.07
C SER A 80 -5.94 0.33 4.46
N PRO A 81 -7.28 0.45 4.61
CA PRO A 81 -7.90 0.52 5.92
C PRO A 81 -7.80 -0.80 6.69
N VAL A 82 -7.79 -1.96 6.03
CA VAL A 82 -7.61 -3.26 6.71
C VAL A 82 -6.23 -3.35 7.34
N VAL A 83 -5.17 -3.03 6.59
CA VAL A 83 -3.78 -3.04 7.11
C VAL A 83 -3.63 -2.01 8.22
N LEU A 84 -4.17 -0.80 8.05
CA LEU A 84 -4.15 0.22 9.09
C LEU A 84 -4.90 -0.24 10.36
N GLY A 85 -6.04 -0.91 10.19
CA GLY A 85 -6.81 -1.50 11.27
C GLY A 85 -6.05 -2.60 12.01
N ILE A 86 -5.34 -3.48 11.28
CA ILE A 86 -4.48 -4.52 11.86
C ILE A 86 -3.33 -3.89 12.65
N ILE A 87 -2.67 -2.86 12.13
CA ILE A 87 -1.61 -2.16 12.86
C ILE A 87 -2.17 -1.50 14.13
N PHE A 88 -3.30 -0.81 14.01
CA PHE A 88 -3.90 -0.10 15.13
C PHE A 88 -4.39 -1.06 16.23
N LEU A 89 -5.13 -2.11 15.87
CA LEU A 89 -5.69 -3.06 16.83
C LEU A 89 -4.69 -4.13 17.27
N GLY A 90 -3.79 -4.55 16.40
CA GLY A 90 -2.82 -5.60 16.66
C GLY A 90 -1.53 -5.13 17.34
N ILE A 91 -1.12 -3.87 17.14
CA ILE A 91 0.11 -3.33 17.72
C ILE A 91 -0.19 -2.17 18.66
N LEU A 92 -0.81 -1.10 18.18
CA LEU A 92 -0.98 0.11 18.99
C LEU A 92 -1.90 -0.09 20.20
N THR A 93 -3.01 -0.81 20.01
CA THR A 93 -3.99 -1.09 21.06
C THR A 93 -3.40 -1.92 22.21
N PRO A 94 -2.75 -3.08 22.00
CA PRO A 94 -2.15 -3.82 23.09
C PRO A 94 -1.02 -3.06 23.77
N VAL A 95 -0.18 -2.33 23.02
CA VAL A 95 0.85 -1.45 23.61
C VAL A 95 0.20 -0.42 24.54
N SER A 96 -0.89 0.20 24.12
CA SER A 96 -1.64 1.19 24.92
C SER A 96 -2.27 0.57 26.17
N ILE A 97 -2.78 -0.66 26.07
CA ILE A 97 -3.32 -1.39 27.23
C ILE A 97 -2.20 -1.68 28.23
N VAL A 98 -1.05 -2.18 27.76
CA VAL A 98 0.09 -2.52 28.60
C VAL A 98 0.63 -1.28 29.32
N THR A 99 0.86 -0.17 28.63
CA THR A 99 1.34 1.08 29.26
C THR A 99 0.35 1.63 30.27
N ARG A 100 -0.95 1.52 29.99
CA ARG A 100 -2.02 1.92 30.92
C ARG A 100 -2.08 1.04 32.17
N LEU A 101 -1.84 -0.27 32.04
CA LEU A 101 -1.71 -1.19 33.17
C LEU A 101 -0.50 -0.84 34.06
N PHE A 102 0.61 -0.41 33.45
CA PHE A 102 1.77 0.12 34.17
C PHE A 102 1.59 1.55 34.73
N GLY A 103 0.39 2.12 34.60
CA GLY A 103 0.05 3.44 35.14
C GLY A 103 0.68 4.63 34.39
N ARG A 104 1.33 4.39 33.25
CA ARG A 104 1.88 5.44 32.40
C ARG A 104 0.77 6.09 31.57
N ASP A 105 0.44 7.33 31.91
CA ASP A 105 -0.50 8.17 31.16
C ASP A 105 0.26 9.34 30.50
N GLU A 106 1.10 9.02 29.52
CA GLU A 106 1.91 10.04 28.81
C GLU A 106 1.05 11.06 28.06
N LEU A 107 -0.06 10.60 27.50
CA LEU A 107 -1.03 11.43 26.80
C LEU A 107 -1.95 12.21 27.76
N ARG A 108 -1.82 12.01 29.08
CA ARG A 108 -2.62 12.69 30.12
C ARG A 108 -4.13 12.61 29.85
N LEU A 109 -4.60 11.47 29.34
CA LEU A 109 -5.99 11.27 28.92
C LEU A 109 -6.98 11.30 30.09
N LYS A 110 -6.52 11.03 31.32
CA LYS A 110 -7.37 11.14 32.51
C LYS A 110 -7.81 12.59 32.70
N ARG A 111 -9.13 12.84 32.66
CA ARG A 111 -9.71 14.14 33.02
C ARG A 111 -9.28 14.52 34.43
N ARG A 112 -8.71 15.71 34.55
CA ARG A 112 -8.37 16.32 35.83
C ARG A 112 -9.39 17.42 36.12
N ALA A 113 -9.83 17.55 37.37
CA ALA A 113 -10.66 18.66 37.82
C ALA A 113 -9.78 19.90 38.02
N VAL A 114 -9.29 20.48 36.93
CA VAL A 114 -8.46 21.69 36.93
C VAL A 114 -9.07 22.73 36.01
N ASN A 115 -8.95 24.00 36.43
CA ASN A 115 -9.44 25.16 35.68
C ASN A 115 -8.74 25.34 34.33
N SER A 116 -7.53 24.78 34.16
CA SER A 116 -6.78 24.80 32.91
C SER A 116 -5.90 23.56 32.76
N TYR A 117 -5.82 23.04 31.53
CA TYR A 117 -4.87 21.99 31.14
C TYR A 117 -3.50 22.55 30.71
N TRP A 118 -3.34 23.88 30.77
CA TRP A 118 -2.10 24.55 30.42
C TRP A 118 -0.95 24.00 31.25
N ILE A 119 0.14 23.64 30.57
CA ILE A 119 1.35 23.14 31.20
C ILE A 119 2.29 24.32 31.28
N ASP A 120 2.51 24.84 32.48
CA ASP A 120 3.50 25.88 32.69
C ASP A 120 4.89 25.35 32.35
N ARG A 121 5.63 26.13 31.57
CA ARG A 121 6.99 25.78 31.18
C ARG A 121 7.89 26.00 32.40
N ALA A 122 8.70 25.00 32.73
CA ALA A 122 9.65 25.09 33.84
C ALA A 122 10.70 26.20 33.63
N THR A 123 11.00 26.54 32.37
CA THR A 123 11.93 27.63 32.00
C THR A 123 11.14 28.81 31.42
N PRO A 124 10.98 29.91 32.17
CA PRO A 124 10.27 31.10 31.69
C PRO A 124 11.12 31.96 30.75
N MET A 125 12.45 31.79 30.74
CA MET A 125 13.37 32.67 30.01
C MET A 125 14.02 31.92 28.85
N VAL A 126 13.71 32.35 27.62
CA VAL A 126 14.44 31.93 26.43
C VAL A 126 15.81 32.59 26.47
N THR A 127 16.85 31.80 26.75
CA THR A 127 18.24 32.26 26.76
C THR A 127 18.82 32.22 25.35
N GLU A 128 19.81 33.07 25.06
CA GLU A 128 20.52 33.06 23.74
C GLU A 128 21.04 31.67 23.38
N GLN A 129 21.42 30.87 24.39
CA GLN A 129 21.86 29.49 24.20
C GLN A 129 20.77 28.56 23.63
N SER A 130 19.48 28.84 23.85
CA SER A 130 18.36 28.07 23.28
C SER A 130 18.27 28.20 21.76
N PHE A 131 18.83 29.26 21.18
CA PHE A 131 18.79 29.52 19.73
C PHE A 131 20.01 28.95 18.99
N ARG A 132 21.03 28.44 19.70
CA ARG A 132 22.28 27.95 19.08
C ARG A 132 22.13 26.67 18.26
N ASN A 133 21.17 25.80 18.58
CA ASN A 133 20.96 24.51 17.91
C ASN A 133 19.54 24.38 17.35
N GLN A 134 19.05 25.43 16.68
CA GLN A 134 17.69 25.45 16.16
C GLN A 134 17.56 24.91 14.73
N PHE A 135 18.69 24.66 14.05
CA PHE A 135 18.78 24.13 12.69
C PHE A 135 19.69 22.89 12.65
#